data_AF-A0A6L6XXW3-F1
#
_entry.id   AF-A0A6L6XXW3-F1
#
_cell.length_a   1.000
_cell.length_b   1.000
_cell.length_c   1.000
_cell.angle_alpha   90.00
_cell.angle_beta   90.00
_cell.angle_gamma   90.00
#
_symmetry.space_group_name_H-M   'P 1'
#
loop_
_entity.id
_entity.type
_entity.pdbx_description
1 polymer ?
#
loop_
_entity_poly.entity_id
_entity_poly.type
_entity_poly.pdbx_seq_one_letter_code
_entity_poly.pdbx_strand_id
1 'polypeptide(L)'
;MTIEQTPAAARTDVRRPAAVSGTTRPTRPFRKRGMLLTAGALSWALAMVVMGSDPHGATEEAVFSLASGLFQIGVMGLLTVLWQTQALGEGRVARFFLRLEGVLLSLAICSTFVDGISVSDLDQTGWLLLDLTWPLSMMGMFFIGIRIAIAGRWRGVSRFWPLVAESWAVVSVPAYGIFGGTVAGFVGAAHLCIGYAVLGQIVARKEG
;
A
#
# COMPACT_ATOMS: atom_id res chain seq x y z
N MET A 1 23.36 53.82 52.85
CA MET A 1 22.46 52.78 53.39
C MET A 1 22.30 51.73 52.33
N THR A 2 22.82 50.53 52.56
CA THR A 2 22.80 49.43 51.58
C THR A 2 21.87 48.35 52.13
N ILE A 3 20.83 48.00 51.36
CA ILE A 3 19.85 46.97 51.74
C ILE A 3 20.33 45.63 51.18
N GLU A 4 20.72 44.70 52.05
CA GLU A 4 20.93 43.30 51.67
C GLU A 4 19.60 42.54 51.75
N GLN A 5 19.20 41.92 50.64
CA GLN A 5 18.08 40.97 50.61
C GLN A 5 18.66 39.56 50.52
N THR A 6 18.53 38.79 51.60
CA THR A 6 18.87 37.37 51.61
C THR A 6 17.67 36.57 51.07
N PRO A 7 17.83 35.77 49.99
CA PRO A 7 16.73 34.98 49.44
C PRO A 7 16.31 33.87 50.41
N ALA A 8 14.99 33.67 50.55
CA ALA A 8 14.43 32.64 51.42
C ALA A 8 14.76 31.22 50.90
N ALA A 9 15.10 30.32 51.82
CA ALA A 9 15.42 28.93 51.51
C ALA A 9 14.23 28.19 50.88
N ALA A 10 14.49 27.45 49.79
CA ALA A 10 13.47 26.69 49.08
C ALA A 10 12.92 25.56 49.97
N ARG A 11 11.59 25.57 50.18
CA ARG A 11 10.84 24.54 50.91
C ARG A 11 10.92 23.19 50.18
N THR A 12 11.58 22.21 50.79
CA THR A 12 11.76 20.84 50.25
C THR A 12 10.70 19.85 50.74
N ASP A 13 9.78 20.29 51.59
CA ASP A 13 8.70 19.51 52.20
C ASP A 13 7.47 19.31 51.29
N VAL A 14 7.42 20.00 50.15
CA VAL A 14 6.34 19.81 49.17
C VAL A 14 6.60 18.53 48.38
N ARG A 15 5.88 17.46 48.75
CA ARG A 15 5.83 16.20 47.99
C ARG A 15 5.39 16.51 46.56
N ARG A 16 6.33 16.46 45.61
CA ARG A 16 6.05 16.63 44.17
C ARG A 16 4.97 15.61 43.78
N PRO A 17 3.82 16.04 43.23
CA PRO A 17 2.83 15.11 42.71
C PRO A 17 3.52 14.16 41.72
N ALA A 18 3.32 12.85 41.90
CA ALA A 18 3.84 11.88 40.95
C ALA A 18 3.32 12.26 39.56
N ALA A 19 4.22 12.36 38.58
CA ALA A 19 3.82 12.61 37.21
C ALA A 19 2.83 11.53 36.81
N VAL A 20 1.59 11.91 36.55
CA VAL A 20 0.59 11.00 36.01
C VAL A 20 1.12 10.63 34.63
N SER A 21 1.73 9.46 34.51
CA SER A 21 2.04 8.87 33.21
C SER A 21 0.71 8.55 32.55
N GLY A 22 0.13 9.55 31.88
CA GLY A 22 -1.00 9.32 31.00
C GLY A 22 -0.58 8.26 30.01
N THR A 23 -1.21 7.09 30.07
CA THR A 23 -1.09 6.07 29.04
C THR A 23 -1.75 6.60 27.77
N THR A 24 -1.08 7.52 27.08
CA THR A 24 -1.46 7.96 25.74
C THR A 24 -1.30 6.75 24.84
N ARG A 25 -2.43 6.14 24.48
CA ARG A 25 -2.45 5.03 23.52
C ARG A 25 -1.76 5.50 22.24
N PRO A 26 -0.75 4.78 21.73
CA PRO A 26 -0.08 5.18 20.51
C PRO A 26 -1.11 5.31 19.39
N THR A 27 -1.14 6.49 18.76
CA THR A 27 -2.02 6.77 17.65
C THR A 27 -1.50 6.03 16.42
N ARG A 28 -2.37 5.26 15.77
CA ARG A 28 -2.05 4.50 14.56
C ARG A 28 -2.82 5.09 13.38
N PRO A 29 -2.39 6.25 12.86
CA PRO A 29 -3.15 6.99 11.85
C PRO A 29 -3.35 6.19 10.56
N PHE A 30 -2.47 5.23 10.27
CA PHE A 30 -2.50 4.43 9.04
C PHE A 30 -3.18 3.07 9.20
N ARG A 31 -3.75 2.75 10.38
CA ARG A 31 -4.35 1.44 10.67
C ARG A 31 -5.38 1.02 9.62
N LYS A 32 -6.34 1.90 9.30
CA LYS A 32 -7.43 1.59 8.36
C LYS A 32 -6.89 1.30 6.96
N ARG A 33 -5.94 2.09 6.47
CA ARG A 33 -5.36 1.94 5.13
C ARG A 33 -4.50 0.67 5.02
N GLY A 34 -3.71 0.37 6.04
CA GLY A 34 -2.94 -0.87 6.09
C GLY A 34 -3.84 -2.11 6.15
N MET A 35 -4.92 -2.07 6.94
CA MET A 35 -5.90 -3.17 6.99
C MET A 35 -6.65 -3.34 5.67
N LEU A 36 -6.98 -2.25 4.98
CA LEU A 36 -7.63 -2.31 3.67
C LEU A 36 -6.72 -2.96 2.63
N LEU A 37 -5.43 -2.60 2.61
CA LEU A 37 -4.44 -3.25 1.75
C LEU A 37 -4.31 -4.74 2.07
N THR A 38 -4.25 -5.11 3.36
CA THR A 38 -4.22 -6.53 3.75
C THR A 38 -5.46 -7.29 3.28
N ALA A 39 -6.65 -6.74 3.53
CA ALA A 39 -7.91 -7.37 3.14
C ALA A 39 -7.99 -7.54 1.61
N GLY A 40 -7.71 -6.49 0.85
CA GLY A 40 -7.71 -6.56 -0.61
C GLY A 40 -6.71 -7.58 -1.16
N ALA A 41 -5.48 -7.58 -0.65
CA ALA A 41 -4.46 -8.54 -1.10
C ALA A 41 -4.86 -9.99 -0.83
N LEU A 42 -5.43 -10.28 0.35
CA LEU A 42 -5.90 -11.63 0.68
C LEU A 42 -7.13 -12.03 -0.13
N SER A 43 -8.08 -11.10 -0.34
CA SER A 43 -9.26 -11.37 -1.18
C SER A 43 -8.87 -11.70 -2.61
N TRP A 44 -7.95 -10.93 -3.22
CA TRP A 44 -7.51 -11.18 -4.59
C TRP A 44 -6.63 -12.43 -4.70
N ALA A 45 -5.76 -12.70 -3.72
CA ALA A 45 -5.02 -13.96 -3.66
C ALA A 45 -5.96 -15.17 -3.58
N LEU A 46 -7.01 -15.10 -2.77
CA LEU A 46 -8.01 -16.16 -2.68
C LEU A 46 -8.75 -16.34 -4.01
N ALA A 47 -9.12 -15.25 -4.67
CA ALA A 47 -9.74 -15.28 -5.99
C ALA A 47 -8.85 -16.00 -7.02
N MET A 48 -7.55 -15.69 -7.08
CA MET A 48 -6.60 -16.38 -7.96
C MET A 48 -6.48 -17.87 -7.67
N VAL A 49 -6.52 -18.28 -6.40
CA VAL A 49 -6.40 -19.69 -6.00
C VAL A 49 -7.66 -20.48 -6.33
N VAL A 50 -8.84 -19.87 -6.17
CA VAL A 50 -10.13 -20.54 -6.36
C VAL A 50 -10.58 -20.55 -7.81
N MET A 51 -10.45 -19.43 -8.51
CA MET A 51 -10.96 -19.23 -9.88
C MET A 51 -9.85 -19.30 -10.94
N GLY A 52 -8.58 -19.39 -10.53
CA GLY A 52 -7.44 -19.26 -11.43
C GLY A 52 -7.09 -17.79 -11.72
N SER A 53 -6.02 -17.59 -12.49
CA SER A 53 -5.55 -16.26 -12.90
C SER A 53 -6.29 -15.70 -14.13
N ASP A 54 -7.12 -16.51 -14.78
CA ASP A 54 -7.88 -16.18 -15.98
C ASP A 54 -9.30 -16.78 -15.82
N PRO A 55 -10.19 -16.10 -15.08
CA PRO A 55 -11.53 -16.61 -14.79
C PRO A 55 -12.37 -16.72 -16.05
N HIS A 56 -13.25 -17.74 -16.13
CA HIS A 56 -14.06 -17.99 -17.30
C HIS A 56 -15.55 -17.85 -16.99
N GLY A 57 -16.16 -16.80 -17.55
CA GLY A 57 -17.61 -16.54 -17.45
C GLY A 57 -17.94 -15.37 -16.54
N ALA A 58 -19.09 -14.74 -16.82
CA ALA A 58 -19.45 -13.43 -16.28
C ALA A 58 -19.47 -13.35 -14.74
N THR A 59 -19.87 -14.42 -14.05
CA THR A 59 -19.91 -14.43 -12.58
C THR A 59 -18.52 -14.55 -11.96
N GLU A 60 -17.66 -15.40 -12.52
CA GLU A 60 -16.28 -15.55 -12.02
C GLU A 60 -15.48 -14.26 -12.26
N GLU A 61 -15.64 -13.67 -13.44
CA GLU A 61 -15.04 -12.38 -13.79
C GLU A 61 -15.51 -11.27 -12.85
N ALA A 62 -16.81 -11.15 -12.59
CA ALA A 62 -17.34 -10.15 -11.65
C ALA A 62 -16.76 -10.30 -10.24
N VAL A 63 -16.65 -11.54 -9.73
CA VAL A 63 -16.07 -11.80 -8.40
C VAL A 63 -14.58 -11.52 -8.38
N PHE A 64 -13.85 -11.92 -9.43
CA PHE A 64 -12.42 -11.66 -9.57
C PHE A 64 -12.12 -10.15 -9.64
N SER A 65 -12.89 -9.41 -10.45
CA SER A 65 -12.81 -7.96 -10.58
C SER A 65 -13.16 -7.22 -9.30
N LEU A 66 -14.15 -7.71 -8.53
CA LEU A 66 -14.45 -7.13 -7.21
C LEU A 66 -13.28 -7.34 -6.23
N ALA A 67 -12.67 -8.53 -6.24
CA ALA A 67 -11.55 -8.86 -5.37
C ALA A 67 -10.28 -8.06 -5.73
N SER A 68 -9.94 -7.97 -7.03
CA SER A 68 -8.82 -7.17 -7.53
C SER A 68 -9.07 -5.67 -7.33
N GLY A 69 -10.30 -5.19 -7.52
CA GLY A 69 -10.72 -3.82 -7.22
C GLY A 69 -10.54 -3.44 -5.75
N LEU A 70 -10.88 -4.34 -4.83
CA LEU A 70 -10.64 -4.12 -3.40
C LEU A 70 -9.13 -4.00 -3.10
N PHE A 71 -8.30 -4.82 -3.74
CA PHE A 71 -6.85 -4.71 -3.66
C PHE A 71 -6.34 -3.36 -4.19
N GLN A 72 -6.80 -2.93 -5.36
CA GLN A 72 -6.45 -1.63 -5.96
C GLN A 72 -6.78 -0.44 -5.05
N ILE A 73 -7.96 -0.45 -4.43
CA ILE A 73 -8.34 0.58 -3.44
C ILE A 73 -7.39 0.53 -2.22
N GLY A 74 -6.97 -0.66 -1.81
CA GLY A 74 -5.92 -0.86 -0.82
C GLY A 74 -4.59 -0.20 -1.21
N VAL A 75 -4.16 -0.37 -2.46
CA VAL A 75 -2.94 0.26 -3.02
C VAL A 75 -3.09 1.79 -3.11
N MET A 76 -4.27 2.32 -3.44
CA MET A 76 -4.54 3.77 -3.32
C MET A 76 -4.39 4.27 -1.87
N GLY A 77 -4.84 3.46 -0.91
CA GLY A 77 -4.58 3.67 0.51
C GLY A 77 -3.09 3.72 0.83
N LEU A 78 -2.29 2.81 0.27
CA LEU A 78 -0.84 2.80 0.40
C LEU A 78 -0.19 4.06 -0.19
N LEU A 79 -0.54 4.47 -1.41
CA LEU A 79 -0.06 5.72 -2.02
C LEU A 79 -0.33 6.93 -1.13
N THR A 80 -1.50 6.97 -0.50
CA THR A 80 -1.83 8.04 0.46
C THR A 80 -0.91 8.03 1.68
N VAL A 81 -0.56 6.85 2.20
CA VAL A 81 0.42 6.72 3.30
C VAL A 81 1.82 7.12 2.83
N LEU A 82 2.25 6.72 1.64
CA LEU A 82 3.55 7.10 1.06
C LEU A 82 3.66 8.62 0.91
N TRP A 83 2.58 9.27 0.47
CA TRP A 83 2.47 10.72 0.41
C TRP A 83 2.57 11.34 1.81
N GLN A 84 1.74 10.91 2.75
CA GLN A 84 1.70 11.51 4.10
C GLN A 84 3.01 11.33 4.87
N THR A 85 3.70 10.20 4.67
CA THR A 85 4.99 9.91 5.32
C THR A 85 6.20 10.43 4.54
N GLN A 86 5.98 11.10 3.40
CA GLN A 86 7.03 11.56 2.48
C GLN A 86 8.07 10.44 2.19
N ALA A 87 7.59 9.21 1.99
CA ALA A 87 8.44 8.02 1.92
C ALA A 87 9.47 8.07 0.77
N LEU A 88 9.12 8.74 -0.34
CA LEU A 88 9.98 8.95 -1.51
C LEU A 88 10.82 10.24 -1.39
N GLY A 89 10.61 11.04 -0.36
CA GLY A 89 11.20 12.37 -0.16
C GLY A 89 10.23 13.53 -0.43
N GLU A 90 10.68 14.75 -0.15
CA GLU A 90 9.86 15.97 -0.18
C GLU A 90 9.88 16.71 -1.53
N GLY A 91 10.74 16.29 -2.45
CA GLY A 91 10.96 16.95 -3.73
C GLY A 91 9.74 16.93 -4.66
N ARG A 92 9.66 17.93 -5.55
CA ARG A 92 8.57 18.06 -6.54
C ARG A 92 8.45 16.83 -7.44
N VAL A 93 9.58 16.24 -7.82
CA VAL A 93 9.63 15.02 -8.66
C VAL A 93 8.98 13.83 -7.95
N ALA A 94 9.30 13.58 -6.67
CA ALA A 94 8.69 12.50 -5.90
C ALA A 94 7.17 12.66 -5.79
N ARG A 95 6.71 13.90 -5.59
CA ARG A 95 5.28 14.23 -5.56
C ARG A 95 4.60 14.08 -6.92
N PHE A 96 5.29 14.42 -8.01
CA PHE A 96 4.78 14.21 -9.35
C PHE A 96 4.56 12.71 -9.63
N PHE A 97 5.57 11.87 -9.35
CA PHE A 97 5.44 10.42 -9.56
C PHE A 97 4.32 9.81 -8.72
N LEU A 98 4.16 10.18 -7.44
CA LEU A 98 3.03 9.69 -6.63
C LEU A 98 1.66 10.10 -7.18
N ARG A 99 1.54 11.29 -7.78
CA ARG A 99 0.29 11.76 -8.40
C ARG A 99 0.02 11.04 -9.72
N LEU A 100 1.04 10.92 -10.56
CA LEU A 100 0.96 10.18 -11.81
C LEU A 100 0.50 8.74 -11.54
N GLU A 101 1.12 8.10 -10.56
CA GLU A 101 0.75 6.77 -10.12
C GLU A 101 -0.69 6.69 -9.61
N GLY A 102 -1.10 7.66 -8.78
CA GLY A 102 -2.49 7.73 -8.32
C GLY A 102 -3.50 7.89 -9.46
N VAL A 103 -3.15 8.61 -10.54
CA VAL A 103 -4.00 8.73 -11.73
C VAL A 103 -4.04 7.41 -12.51
N LEU A 104 -2.89 6.79 -12.77
CA LEU A 104 -2.82 5.50 -13.46
C LEU A 104 -3.60 4.42 -12.71
N LEU A 105 -3.42 4.32 -11.40
CA LEU A 105 -4.14 3.36 -10.57
C LEU A 105 -5.65 3.67 -10.51
N SER A 106 -6.05 4.94 -10.54
CA SER A 106 -7.48 5.29 -10.61
C SER A 106 -8.10 4.87 -11.94
N LEU A 107 -7.38 5.03 -13.06
CA LEU A 107 -7.82 4.53 -14.36
C LEU A 107 -7.88 3.01 -14.38
N ALA A 108 -6.92 2.33 -13.76
CA ALA A 108 -6.94 0.88 -13.64
C ALA A 108 -8.13 0.38 -12.82
N ILE A 109 -8.49 1.07 -11.74
CA ILE A 109 -9.72 0.79 -10.98
C ILE A 109 -10.96 0.94 -11.87
N CYS A 110 -11.01 1.98 -12.70
CA CYS A 110 -12.10 2.13 -13.67
C CYS A 110 -12.12 0.98 -14.68
N SER A 111 -10.96 0.52 -15.17
CA SER A 111 -10.86 -0.65 -16.05
C SER A 111 -11.48 -1.88 -15.38
N THR A 112 -10.99 -2.22 -14.20
CA THR A 112 -11.44 -3.37 -13.42
C THR A 112 -12.93 -3.30 -13.08
N PHE A 113 -13.46 -2.09 -12.83
CA PHE A 113 -14.89 -1.91 -12.61
C PHE A 113 -15.71 -2.23 -13.86
N VAL A 114 -15.27 -1.77 -15.04
CA VAL A 114 -15.95 -2.04 -16.31
C VAL A 114 -15.88 -3.53 -16.65
N ASP A 115 -14.73 -4.17 -16.44
CA ASP A 115 -14.57 -5.63 -16.61
C ASP A 115 -15.55 -6.38 -15.70
N GLY A 116 -15.66 -5.97 -14.43
CA GLY A 116 -16.57 -6.58 -13.47
C GLY A 116 -18.06 -6.47 -13.80
N ILE A 117 -18.47 -5.54 -14.68
CA ILE A 117 -19.84 -5.44 -15.19
C ILE A 117 -19.98 -5.97 -16.63
N SER A 118 -18.93 -6.60 -17.16
CA SER A 118 -18.87 -7.21 -18.50
C SER A 118 -19.22 -6.23 -19.63
N VAL A 119 -18.75 -4.98 -19.52
CA VAL A 119 -18.95 -3.93 -20.55
C VAL A 119 -17.69 -3.69 -21.38
N SER A 120 -16.53 -4.20 -20.95
CA SER A 120 -15.27 -4.04 -21.66
C SER A 120 -15.20 -4.89 -22.92
N ASP A 121 -14.51 -4.36 -23.92
CA ASP A 121 -14.29 -5.02 -25.21
C ASP A 121 -12.87 -4.68 -25.70
N LEU A 122 -11.93 -5.60 -25.48
CA LEU A 122 -10.51 -5.38 -25.77
C LEU A 122 -10.20 -5.23 -27.28
N ASP A 123 -11.16 -5.54 -28.17
CA ASP A 123 -11.01 -5.27 -29.61
C ASP A 123 -11.11 -3.76 -29.91
N GLN A 124 -11.68 -2.97 -28.98
CA GLN A 124 -11.74 -1.52 -29.11
C GLN A 124 -10.52 -0.87 -28.45
N THR A 125 -9.84 -0.02 -29.21
CA THR A 125 -8.62 0.68 -28.77
C THR A 125 -8.80 1.41 -27.43
N GLY A 126 -9.98 1.98 -27.16
CA GLY A 126 -10.27 2.69 -25.91
C GLY A 126 -10.18 1.78 -24.68
N TRP A 127 -10.77 0.58 -24.75
CA TRP A 127 -10.75 -0.39 -23.66
C TRP A 127 -9.36 -0.99 -23.48
N LEU A 128 -8.67 -1.31 -24.57
CA LEU A 128 -7.29 -1.78 -24.50
C LEU A 128 -6.34 -0.76 -23.83
N LEU A 129 -6.48 0.53 -24.16
CA LEU A 129 -5.68 1.58 -23.54
C LEU A 129 -6.00 1.75 -22.05
N LEU A 130 -7.27 1.55 -21.67
CA LEU A 130 -7.68 1.58 -20.27
C LEU A 130 -7.10 0.40 -19.50
N ASP A 131 -7.17 -0.81 -20.05
CA ASP A 131 -6.60 -2.02 -19.45
C ASP A 131 -5.08 -1.89 -19.26
N LEU A 132 -4.38 -1.28 -20.23
CA LEU A 132 -2.94 -1.05 -20.16
C LEU A 132 -2.51 -0.19 -18.97
N THR A 133 -3.41 0.60 -18.37
CA THR A 133 -3.08 1.40 -17.18
C THR A 133 -2.76 0.55 -15.97
N TRP A 134 -3.26 -0.68 -15.89
CA TRP A 134 -2.97 -1.61 -14.81
C TRP A 134 -1.51 -2.09 -14.76
N PRO A 135 -0.95 -2.72 -15.82
CA PRO A 135 0.46 -3.11 -15.84
C PRO A 135 1.39 -1.90 -15.76
N LEU A 136 0.99 -0.75 -16.32
CA LEU A 136 1.76 0.49 -16.18
C LEU A 136 1.83 0.98 -14.73
N SER A 137 0.70 0.94 -14.01
CA SER A 137 0.64 1.25 -12.58
C SER A 137 1.51 0.30 -11.75
N MET A 138 1.43 -1.02 -12.02
CA MET A 138 2.28 -2.00 -11.33
C MET A 138 3.78 -1.72 -11.53
N MET A 139 4.17 -1.33 -12.74
CA MET A 139 5.55 -0.94 -13.02
C MET A 139 5.95 0.37 -12.31
N GLY A 140 5.06 1.37 -12.31
CA GLY A 140 5.30 2.63 -11.61
C GLY A 140 5.44 2.43 -10.09
N MET A 141 4.57 1.64 -9.49
CA MET A 141 4.67 1.21 -8.11
C MET A 141 5.98 0.47 -7.81
N PHE A 142 6.46 -0.41 -8.71
CA PHE A 142 7.75 -1.08 -8.53
C PHE A 142 8.92 -0.09 -8.42
N PHE A 143 8.96 0.91 -9.30
CA PHE A 143 9.97 1.98 -9.22
C PHE A 143 9.83 2.82 -7.94
N ILE A 144 8.60 3.05 -7.47
CA ILE A 144 8.35 3.69 -6.18
C ILE A 144 8.93 2.84 -5.04
N GLY A 145 8.75 1.52 -5.07
CA GLY A 145 9.33 0.58 -4.11
C GLY A 145 10.85 0.67 -4.05
N ILE A 146 11.52 0.68 -5.21
CA ILE A 146 12.98 0.89 -5.32
C ILE A 146 13.35 2.25 -4.69
N ARG A 147 12.63 3.31 -5.05
CA ARG A 147 12.91 4.66 -4.58
C ARG A 147 12.78 4.78 -3.06
N ILE A 148 11.81 4.11 -2.43
CA ILE A 148 11.63 4.06 -0.97
C ILE A 148 12.82 3.36 -0.31
N ALA A 149 13.23 2.22 -0.86
CA ALA A 149 14.38 1.47 -0.35
C ALA A 149 15.67 2.32 -0.40
N ILE A 150 15.87 3.09 -1.48
CA ILE A 150 17.00 4.03 -1.60
C ILE A 150 16.83 5.24 -0.68
N ALA A 151 15.62 5.81 -0.55
CA ALA A 151 15.35 7.00 0.27
C ALA A 151 15.74 6.81 1.73
N GLY A 152 15.53 5.60 2.27
CA GLY A 152 15.76 5.28 3.67
C GLY A 152 14.88 6.06 4.65
N ARG A 153 13.81 6.72 4.18
CA ARG A 153 12.86 7.48 5.03
C ARG A 153 12.04 6.55 5.90
N TRP A 154 11.66 5.39 5.36
CA TRP A 154 11.17 4.27 6.16
C TRP A 154 12.37 3.47 6.69
N ARG A 155 12.29 3.03 7.96
CA ARG A 155 13.39 2.34 8.67
C ARG A 155 13.06 0.87 8.94
N GLY A 156 14.10 0.08 9.19
CA GLY A 156 13.99 -1.36 9.48
C GLY A 156 13.35 -2.14 8.34
N VAL A 157 12.54 -3.15 8.68
CA VAL A 157 11.82 -3.99 7.69
C VAL A 157 10.94 -3.14 6.76
N SER A 158 10.32 -2.08 7.28
CA SER A 158 9.47 -1.21 6.47
C SER A 158 10.21 -0.53 5.32
N ARG A 159 11.55 -0.40 5.39
CA ARG A 159 12.35 0.20 4.30
C ARG A 159 12.29 -0.62 3.01
N PHE A 160 12.37 -1.94 3.11
CA PHE A 160 12.56 -2.82 1.96
C PHE A 160 11.29 -3.57 1.58
N TRP A 161 10.32 -3.68 2.50
CA TRP A 161 9.10 -4.42 2.22
C TRP A 161 8.24 -3.85 1.07
N PRO A 162 8.15 -2.52 0.85
CA PRO A 162 7.52 -2.01 -0.37
C PRO A 162 8.15 -2.60 -1.63
N LEU A 163 9.49 -2.65 -1.74
CA LEU A 163 10.14 -3.26 -2.90
C LEU A 163 9.75 -4.73 -3.10
N VAL A 164 9.60 -5.50 -2.01
CA VAL A 164 9.13 -6.90 -2.07
C VAL A 164 7.68 -6.98 -2.51
N ALA A 165 6.81 -6.09 -2.02
CA ALA A 165 5.40 -6.09 -2.42
C ALA A 165 5.22 -5.68 -3.88
N GLU A 166 5.81 -4.55 -4.27
CA GLU A 166 5.66 -3.97 -5.61
C GLU A 166 6.42 -4.75 -6.70
N SER A 167 7.27 -5.72 -6.35
CA SER A 167 7.89 -6.62 -7.33
C SER A 167 6.91 -7.68 -7.88
N TRP A 168 5.64 -7.65 -7.48
CA TRP A 168 4.62 -8.60 -7.89
C TRP A 168 4.57 -8.82 -9.40
N ALA A 169 4.51 -7.75 -10.21
CA ALA A 169 4.46 -7.89 -11.66
C ALA A 169 5.77 -8.45 -12.23
N VAL A 170 6.91 -8.00 -11.71
CA VAL A 170 8.25 -8.45 -12.13
C VAL A 170 8.48 -9.93 -11.80
N VAL A 171 7.77 -10.48 -10.81
CA VAL A 171 7.83 -11.91 -10.46
C VAL A 171 6.76 -12.71 -11.20
N SER A 172 5.52 -12.24 -11.17
CA SER A 172 4.35 -12.99 -11.64
C SER A 172 4.25 -13.04 -13.17
N VAL A 173 4.63 -11.96 -13.88
CA VAL A 173 4.58 -11.93 -15.35
C VAL A 173 5.60 -12.90 -15.95
N PRO A 174 6.88 -12.92 -15.54
CA PRO A 174 7.81 -13.96 -15.99
C PRO A 174 7.37 -15.37 -15.59
N ALA A 175 6.79 -15.54 -14.40
CA ALA A 175 6.24 -16.84 -14.01
C ALA A 175 5.14 -17.31 -14.97
N TYR A 176 4.30 -16.40 -15.47
CA TYR A 176 3.30 -16.68 -16.50
C TYR A 176 3.95 -17.15 -17.80
N GLY A 177 4.98 -16.43 -18.27
CA GLY A 177 5.69 -16.77 -19.51
C GLY A 177 6.48 -18.08 -19.45
N ILE A 178 7.01 -18.45 -18.28
CA ILE A 178 7.90 -19.62 -18.12
C ILE A 178 7.14 -20.87 -17.70
N PHE A 179 6.19 -20.74 -16.77
CA PHE A 179 5.52 -21.87 -16.11
C PHE A 179 4.03 -21.99 -16.45
N GLY A 180 3.47 -21.03 -17.20
CA GLY A 180 2.05 -20.99 -17.57
C GLY A 180 1.14 -20.42 -16.49
N GLY A 181 -0.14 -20.20 -16.85
CA GLY A 181 -1.11 -19.47 -16.03
C GLY A 181 -1.39 -20.10 -14.67
N THR A 182 -1.52 -21.42 -14.59
CA THR A 182 -1.82 -22.11 -13.30
C THR A 182 -0.72 -21.87 -12.26
N VAL A 183 0.55 -22.10 -12.62
CA VAL A 183 1.67 -21.89 -11.69
C VAL A 183 1.82 -20.41 -11.36
N ALA A 184 1.69 -19.53 -12.36
CA ALA A 184 1.75 -18.09 -12.17
C ALA A 184 0.64 -17.55 -11.25
N GLY A 185 -0.56 -18.13 -11.28
CA GLY A 185 -1.65 -17.80 -10.37
C GLY A 185 -1.28 -18.08 -8.91
N PHE A 186 -0.68 -19.24 -8.62
CA PHE A 186 -0.19 -19.55 -7.27
C PHE A 186 0.99 -18.67 -6.84
N VAL A 187 1.93 -18.40 -7.76
CA VAL A 187 3.03 -17.46 -7.50
C VAL A 187 2.49 -16.07 -7.18
N GLY A 188 1.57 -15.57 -7.99
CA GLY A 188 0.92 -14.28 -7.80
C GLY A 188 0.16 -14.21 -6.47
N ALA A 189 -0.63 -15.23 -6.13
CA ALA A 189 -1.37 -15.31 -4.87
C ALA A 189 -0.44 -15.35 -3.65
N ALA A 190 0.63 -16.15 -3.71
CA ALA A 190 1.64 -16.21 -2.64
C ALA A 190 2.34 -14.85 -2.48
N HIS A 191 2.67 -14.19 -3.59
CA HIS A 191 3.32 -12.89 -3.59
C HIS A 191 2.40 -11.77 -3.07
N LEU A 192 1.08 -11.83 -3.34
CA LEU A 192 0.09 -10.93 -2.72
C LEU A 192 0.04 -11.11 -1.20
N CYS A 193 0.03 -12.36 -0.73
CA CYS A 193 0.05 -12.68 0.69
C CYS A 193 1.32 -12.17 1.38
N ILE A 194 2.50 -12.52 0.87
CA ILE A 194 3.79 -12.21 1.51
C ILE A 194 4.18 -10.74 1.29
N GLY A 195 3.94 -10.22 0.09
CA GLY A 195 4.23 -8.85 -0.28
C GLY A 195 3.23 -7.88 0.34
N TYR A 196 2.05 -7.77 -0.25
CA TYR A 196 1.08 -6.73 0.10
C TYR A 196 0.33 -6.98 1.40
N ALA A 197 -0.04 -8.22 1.73
CA ALA A 197 -0.79 -8.46 2.96
C ALA A 197 0.08 -8.15 4.20
N VAL A 198 1.34 -8.58 4.20
CA VAL A 198 2.33 -8.22 5.23
C VAL A 198 2.66 -6.73 5.17
N LEU A 199 2.82 -6.12 3.99
CA LEU A 199 3.02 -4.67 3.88
C LEU A 199 1.88 -3.89 4.53
N GLY A 200 0.64 -4.32 4.30
CA GLY A 200 -0.55 -3.75 4.92
C GLY A 200 -0.50 -3.82 6.44
N GLN A 201 -0.02 -4.94 7.00
CA GLN A 201 0.20 -5.07 8.45
C GLN A 201 1.32 -4.17 8.96
N ILE A 202 2.42 -4.03 8.24
CA ILE A 202 3.52 -3.11 8.57
C ILE A 202 2.99 -1.67 8.62
N VAL A 203 2.22 -1.26 7.59
CA VAL A 203 1.60 0.06 7.51
C VAL A 203 0.58 0.27 8.63
N ALA A 204 -0.26 -0.73 8.91
CA ALA A 204 -1.30 -0.62 9.93
C ALA A 204 -0.75 -0.44 11.36
N ARG A 205 0.50 -0.86 11.57
CA ARG A 205 1.21 -0.76 12.85
C ARG A 205 2.10 0.48 12.96
N LYS A 206 2.29 1.27 11.88
CA LYS A 206 3.07 2.51 11.96
C LYS A 206 2.40 3.53 12.88
N GLU A 207 3.21 4.11 13.75
CA GLU A 207 2.84 5.19 14.67
C GLU A 207 3.05 6.54 13.96
N GLY A 208 2.25 7.53 14.36
CA GLY A 208 2.24 8.88 13.79
C GLY A 208 3.36 9.78 14.31
#